data_AF-A0A382ZAG7-F1
#
_entry.id   AF-A0A382ZAG7-F1
#
_cell.length_a   1.000
_cell.length_b   1.000
_cell.length_c   1.000
_cell.angle_alpha   90.00
_cell.angle_beta   90.00
_cell.angle_gamma   90.00
#
_symmetry.space_group_name_H-M   'P 1'
#
loop_
_entity.id
_entity.type
_entity.pdbx_description
1 polymer ?
#
loop_
_entity_poly.entity_id
_entity_poly.type
_entity_poly.pdbx_seq_one_letter_code
_entity_poly.pdbx_strand_id
1 'polypeptide(L)'
;MSGMPRSDVSTSDTSLSAGHPENGHPLPGQPPYTRGIHEDMYKTKLWTMRQYAGYSTARQTNERFRLLLDEGQTGLSVAFDLPTQLGLDSDHPNALGEVGKVGVAIDSIQ
;
A
#
# COMPACT_ATOMS: atom_id res chain seq x y z
N MET A 1 12.66 -11.17 14.10
CA MET A 1 12.50 -12.37 13.26
C MET A 1 11.32 -13.19 13.78
N SER A 2 10.60 -13.91 12.93
CA SER A 2 9.34 -14.59 13.27
C SER A 2 9.44 -15.76 14.27
N GLY A 3 10.64 -16.08 14.79
CA GLY A 3 10.86 -17.22 15.69
C GLY A 3 10.85 -18.60 14.99
N MET A 4 10.67 -18.63 13.67
CA MET A 4 10.70 -19.88 12.90
C MET A 4 12.14 -20.38 12.76
N PRO A 5 12.39 -21.69 13.00
CA PRO A 5 13.67 -22.32 12.69
C PRO A 5 14.03 -22.09 11.22
N ARG A 6 15.30 -21.78 10.95
CA ARG A 6 15.83 -21.63 9.58
C ARG A 6 16.94 -22.65 9.40
N SER A 7 16.87 -23.41 8.32
CA SER A 7 17.99 -24.24 7.88
C SER A 7 19.02 -23.38 7.16
N ASP A 8 20.30 -23.74 7.27
CA ASP A 8 21.38 -23.06 6.54
C ASP A 8 21.37 -23.39 5.04
N VAL A 9 20.75 -24.52 4.68
CA VAL A 9 20.62 -25.01 3.30
C VAL A 9 19.15 -25.32 3.02
N SER A 10 18.69 -24.90 1.84
CA SER A 10 17.36 -25.26 1.34
C SER A 10 17.45 -26.54 0.50
N THR A 11 16.80 -27.60 0.98
CA THR A 11 16.61 -28.89 0.31
C THR A 11 15.12 -29.23 0.21
N SER A 12 14.78 -30.27 -0.57
CA SER A 12 13.41 -30.81 -0.63
C SER A 12 12.86 -31.13 0.76
N ASP A 13 13.65 -31.79 1.61
CA ASP A 13 13.23 -32.21 2.95
C ASP A 13 12.94 -31.00 3.84
N THR A 14 13.79 -29.97 3.77
CA THR A 14 13.56 -28.72 4.52
C THR A 14 12.30 -28.01 4.04
N SER A 15 11.99 -28.05 2.73
CA SER A 15 10.78 -27.47 2.16
C SER A 15 9.52 -28.21 2.61
N LEU A 16 9.55 -29.55 2.60
CA LEU A 16 8.46 -30.39 3.10
C LEU A 16 8.23 -30.17 4.61
N SER A 17 9.31 -30.11 5.40
CA SER A 17 9.23 -29.83 6.84
C SER A 17 8.67 -28.43 7.15
N ALA A 18 8.83 -27.48 6.24
CA ALA A 18 8.26 -26.13 6.32
C ALA A 18 6.79 -26.06 5.84
N GLY A 19 6.20 -27.19 5.44
CA GLY A 19 4.80 -27.28 5.01
C GLY A 19 4.58 -27.03 3.52
N HIS A 20 5.62 -27.06 2.68
CA HIS A 20 5.44 -27.04 1.24
C HIS A 20 4.79 -28.37 0.76
N PRO A 21 3.76 -28.33 -0.09
CA PRO A 21 3.14 -29.54 -0.63
C PRO A 21 4.10 -30.32 -1.54
N GLU A 22 4.11 -31.65 -1.43
CA GLU A 22 4.95 -32.55 -2.23
C GLU A 22 4.73 -32.38 -3.74
N ASN A 23 3.47 -32.21 -4.15
CA ASN A 23 3.09 -32.01 -5.55
C ASN A 23 3.11 -30.53 -6.00
N GLY A 24 3.63 -29.63 -5.15
CA GLY A 24 3.62 -28.19 -5.39
C GLY A 24 2.24 -27.54 -5.19
N HIS A 25 2.20 -26.22 -5.36
CA HIS A 25 0.97 -25.43 -5.23
C HIS A 25 0.18 -25.39 -6.56
N PRO A 26 -1.15 -25.21 -6.50
CA PRO A 26 -1.98 -24.95 -7.67
C PRO A 26 -1.47 -23.79 -8.52
N LEU A 27 -1.86 -23.77 -9.80
CA LEU A 27 -1.50 -22.69 -10.72
C LEU A 27 -2.02 -21.33 -10.22
N PRO A 28 -1.37 -20.21 -10.60
CA PRO A 28 -1.87 -18.87 -10.29
C PRO A 28 -3.32 -18.70 -10.79
N GLY A 29 -4.14 -17.94 -10.07
CA GLY A 29 -5.57 -17.80 -10.36
C GLY A 29 -6.45 -18.94 -9.83
N GLN A 30 -5.89 -19.93 -9.13
CA GLN A 30 -6.65 -21.02 -8.51
C GLN A 30 -6.49 -21.01 -6.98
N PRO A 31 -7.56 -21.30 -6.19
CA PRO A 31 -7.45 -21.43 -4.74
C PRO A 31 -6.37 -22.45 -4.31
N PRO A 32 -5.61 -22.19 -3.23
CA PRO A 32 -5.72 -21.05 -2.30
C PRO A 32 -4.90 -19.83 -2.73
N TYR A 33 -4.60 -19.69 -4.03
CA TYR A 33 -3.92 -18.53 -4.63
C TYR A 33 -2.49 -18.28 -4.14
N THR A 34 -1.82 -19.32 -3.63
CA THR A 34 -0.43 -19.22 -3.15
C THR A 34 0.51 -18.66 -4.21
N ARG A 35 0.23 -18.90 -5.50
CA ARG A 35 1.03 -18.42 -6.64
C ARG A 35 0.54 -17.11 -7.25
N GLY A 36 -0.49 -16.48 -6.67
CA GLY A 36 -1.11 -15.25 -7.17
C GLY A 36 -2.61 -15.41 -7.44
N ILE A 37 -3.35 -14.30 -7.33
CA ILE A 37 -4.81 -14.25 -7.49
C ILE A 37 -5.28 -14.18 -8.95
N HIS A 38 -4.39 -13.87 -9.89
CA HIS A 38 -4.69 -13.79 -11.33
C HIS A 38 -3.85 -14.82 -12.09
N GLU A 39 -4.40 -15.42 -13.14
CA GLU A 39 -3.72 -16.48 -13.91
C GLU A 39 -2.41 -15.98 -14.55
N ASP A 40 -2.44 -14.81 -15.17
CA ASP A 40 -1.28 -14.25 -15.87
C ASP A 40 -0.43 -13.28 -15.04
N MET A 41 -0.94 -12.85 -13.88
CA MET A 41 -0.30 -11.85 -13.00
C MET A 41 0.31 -10.69 -13.80
N TYR A 42 1.61 -10.45 -13.63
CA TYR A 42 2.34 -9.32 -14.21
C TYR A 42 2.73 -9.52 -15.68
N LYS A 43 2.40 -10.67 -16.30
CA LYS A 43 2.58 -10.86 -17.74
C LYS A 43 1.62 -10.02 -18.55
N THR A 44 0.41 -9.78 -18.03
CA THR A 44 -0.64 -9.00 -18.70
C THR A 44 -0.81 -7.62 -18.10
N LYS A 45 -0.67 -7.48 -16.78
CA LYS A 45 -0.83 -6.18 -16.09
C LYS A 45 0.11 -6.07 -14.90
N LEU A 46 0.99 -5.08 -14.92
CA LEU A 46 1.85 -4.75 -13.78
C LEU A 46 1.02 -4.32 -12.56
N TRP A 47 1.62 -4.41 -11.37
CA TRP A 47 1.02 -3.83 -10.17
C TRP A 47 0.84 -2.32 -10.33
N THR A 48 -0.12 -1.74 -9.60
CA THR A 48 -0.31 -0.29 -9.60
C THR A 48 0.84 0.37 -8.86
N MET A 49 1.57 1.26 -9.54
CA MET A 49 2.51 2.17 -8.88
C MET A 49 1.67 3.22 -8.15
N ARG A 50 1.67 3.17 -6.82
CA ARG A 50 0.77 3.96 -5.97
C ARG A 50 1.53 4.59 -4.80
N GLN A 51 2.14 5.75 -5.03
CA GLN A 51 2.81 6.49 -3.97
C GLN A 51 1.78 7.11 -3.03
N TYR A 52 2.00 6.92 -1.73
CA TYR A 52 1.23 7.57 -0.68
C TYR A 52 1.72 9.01 -0.52
N ALA A 53 0.85 9.98 -0.80
CA ALA A 53 1.21 11.40 -0.76
C ALA A 53 0.04 12.28 -0.32
N GLY A 54 0.38 13.40 0.29
CA GLY A 54 -0.54 14.40 0.81
C GLY A 54 0.22 15.24 1.82
N TYR A 55 0.20 16.56 1.65
CA TYR A 55 0.87 17.50 2.55
C TYR A 55 0.30 18.90 2.37
N SER A 56 0.15 19.62 3.48
CA SER A 56 -0.34 21.00 3.52
C SER A 56 -1.75 21.12 2.93
N THR A 57 -1.94 21.94 1.89
CA THR A 57 -3.26 22.23 1.32
C THR A 57 -3.67 21.24 0.21
N ALA A 58 -4.97 21.14 -0.05
CA ALA A 58 -5.53 20.35 -1.16
C ALA A 58 -4.92 20.74 -2.52
N ARG A 59 -4.71 22.04 -2.76
CA ARG A 59 -4.09 22.55 -3.99
C ARG A 59 -2.67 22.02 -4.20
N GLN A 60 -1.82 22.13 -3.17
CA GLN A 60 -0.43 21.64 -3.24
C GLN A 60 -0.36 20.11 -3.38
N THR A 61 -1.26 19.41 -2.69
CA THR A 61 -1.38 17.95 -2.81
C THR A 61 -1.81 17.55 -4.24
N ASN A 62 -2.74 18.27 -4.86
CA ASN A 62 -3.11 18.05 -6.26
C ASN A 62 -1.97 18.35 -7.24
N GLU A 63 -1.21 19.43 -7.04
CA GLU A 63 0.01 19.72 -7.82
C GLU A 63 1.00 18.56 -7.74
N ARG A 64 1.21 18.01 -6.53
CA ARG A 64 2.06 16.84 -6.32
C ARG A 64 1.52 15.59 -7.01
N PHE A 65 0.22 15.33 -6.97
CA PHE A 65 -0.37 14.19 -7.65
C PHE A 65 -0.20 14.25 -9.16
N ARG A 66 -0.40 15.43 -9.77
CA ARG A 66 -0.17 15.62 -11.20
C ARG A 66 1.28 15.35 -11.58
N LEU A 67 2.22 15.92 -10.83
CA LEU A 67 3.65 15.65 -11.01
C LEU A 67 3.95 14.15 -10.93
N LEU A 68 3.41 13.43 -9.95
CA LEU A 68 3.66 12.00 -9.82
C LEU A 68 3.05 11.18 -10.96
N LEU A 69 1.86 11.56 -11.44
CA LEU A 69 1.24 10.94 -12.62
C LEU A 69 2.12 11.15 -13.87
N ASP A 70 2.65 12.36 -14.06
CA ASP A 70 3.56 12.67 -15.17
C ASP A 70 4.86 11.86 -15.08
N GLU A 71 5.33 11.56 -13.86
CA GLU A 71 6.49 10.69 -13.57
C GLU A 71 6.16 9.17 -13.59
N GLY A 72 4.96 8.79 -14.06
CA GLY A 72 4.59 7.39 -14.30
C GLY A 72 3.88 6.66 -13.16
N GLN A 73 3.42 7.38 -12.13
CA GLN A 73 2.48 6.81 -11.16
C GLN A 73 1.18 6.39 -11.86
N THR A 74 0.62 5.23 -11.48
CA THR A 74 -0.58 4.67 -12.13
C THR A 74 -1.81 4.57 -11.22
N GLY A 75 -1.70 5.04 -9.97
CA GLY A 75 -2.85 5.22 -9.10
C GLY A 75 -2.56 6.14 -7.93
N LEU A 76 -3.52 6.96 -7.51
CA LEU A 76 -3.35 7.94 -6.43
C LEU A 76 -3.58 7.32 -5.05
N SER A 77 -2.89 7.81 -4.02
CA SER A 77 -3.13 7.44 -2.62
C SER A 77 -2.90 8.64 -1.73
N VAL A 78 -3.93 9.01 -0.95
CA VAL A 78 -4.02 10.29 -0.26
C VAL A 78 -3.66 10.12 1.21
N ALA A 79 -2.68 10.89 1.69
CA ALA A 79 -2.37 11.01 3.10
C ALA A 79 -3.11 12.20 3.71
N PHE A 80 -4.02 11.96 4.65
CA PHE A 80 -4.73 13.01 5.39
C PHE A 80 -3.93 13.47 6.61
N ASP A 81 -4.12 14.72 7.02
CA ASP A 81 -3.53 15.20 8.27
C ASP A 81 -4.21 14.57 9.50
N LEU A 82 -3.69 14.84 10.69
CA LEU A 82 -4.22 14.27 11.92
C LEU A 82 -5.66 14.78 12.25
N PRO A 83 -5.98 16.09 12.16
CA PRO A 83 -7.35 16.58 12.34
C PRO A 83 -8.38 15.88 11.46
N THR A 84 -8.14 15.77 10.15
CA THR A 84 -9.05 15.08 9.23
C THR A 84 -9.20 13.59 9.60
N GLN A 85 -8.12 12.90 10.00
CA GLN A 85 -8.19 11.51 10.48
C GLN A 85 -9.02 11.35 11.76
N LEU A 86 -9.05 12.37 12.62
CA LEU A 86 -9.81 12.40 13.86
C LEU A 86 -11.23 12.94 13.68
N GLY A 87 -11.62 13.38 12.48
CA GLY A 87 -12.92 13.99 12.20
C GLY A 87 -13.09 15.38 12.79
N LEU A 88 -12.00 16.14 12.92
CA LEU A 88 -12.01 17.53 13.37
C LEU A 88 -11.81 18.47 12.18
N ASP A 89 -12.62 19.53 12.11
CA ASP A 89 -12.40 20.63 11.19
C ASP A 89 -11.12 21.39 11.56
N SER A 90 -10.49 22.02 10.58
CA SER A 90 -9.24 22.76 10.73
C SER A 90 -9.29 23.92 11.73
N ASP A 91 -10.47 24.45 12.04
CA ASP A 91 -10.68 25.52 13.04
C ASP A 91 -10.97 24.99 14.46
N HIS A 92 -11.08 23.67 14.64
CA HIS A 92 -11.31 23.07 15.94
C HIS A 92 -10.13 23.36 16.90
N PRO A 93 -10.36 23.75 18.17
CA PRO A 93 -9.28 24.11 19.10
C PRO A 93 -8.18 23.05 19.26
N ASN A 94 -8.56 21.77 19.19
CA ASN A 94 -7.62 20.64 19.29
C ASN A 94 -6.87 20.32 17.98
N ALA A 95 -7.23 20.96 16.85
CA ALA A 95 -6.54 20.79 15.57
C ALA A 95 -5.31 21.72 15.44
N LEU A 96 -5.23 22.75 16.30
CA LEU A 96 -4.19 23.77 16.23
C LEU A 96 -2.79 23.15 16.24
N GLY A 97 -2.01 23.46 15.20
CA GLY A 97 -0.63 22.98 15.04
C GLY A 97 -0.48 21.63 14.32
N GLU A 98 -1.58 20.95 13.99
CA GLU A 98 -1.56 19.67 13.27
C GLU A 98 -2.19 19.75 11.86
N VAL A 99 -2.93 20.83 11.57
CA VAL A 99 -3.52 21.10 10.25
C VAL A 99 -2.46 21.10 9.14
N GLY A 100 -2.61 20.21 8.16
CA GLY A 100 -1.73 20.10 6.99
C GLY A 100 -0.31 19.61 7.27
N LYS A 101 0.02 19.18 8.49
CA LYS A 101 1.41 18.92 8.92
C LYS A 101 1.94 17.56 8.45
N VAL A 102 1.12 16.53 8.54
CA VAL A 102 1.48 15.14 8.19
C VAL A 102 0.69 14.59 7.00
N GLY A 103 -0.16 15.44 6.41
CA GLY A 103 -1.05 15.09 5.32
C GLY A 103 -1.76 16.32 4.78
N VAL A 104 -2.71 16.10 3.88
CA VAL A 104 -3.60 17.14 3.38
C VAL A 104 -4.73 17.40 4.38
N ALA A 105 -5.02 18.67 4.65
CA ALA A 105 -6.20 19.08 5.43
C ALA A 105 -7.45 19.06 4.54
N ILE A 106 -8.51 18.39 5.00
CA ILE A 106 -9.82 18.34 4.32
C ILE A 106 -10.94 18.50 5.36
N ASP A 107 -11.70 19.59 5.22
CA ASP A 107 -12.84 19.90 6.09
C ASP A 107 -14.18 19.69 5.37
N SER A 108 -14.21 19.91 4.04
CA SER A 108 -15.44 19.89 3.24
C SER A 108 -15.19 19.45 1.80
N ILE A 109 -16.23 19.54 0.96
CA ILE A 109 -16.20 19.15 -0.45
C ILE A 109 -15.49 20.16 -1.38
N GLN A 110 -15.19 21.37 -0.89
CA GLN A 110 -14.71 22.50 -1.69
C GLN A 110 -13.27 22.36 -2.19
#